data_AF-A0A921LT04-F1
#
_entry.id   AF-A0A921LT04-F1
#
_cell.length_a   1.000
_cell.length_b   1.000
_cell.length_c   1.000
_cell.angle_alpha   90.00
_cell.angle_beta   90.00
_cell.angle_gamma   90.00
#
_symmetry.space_group_name_H-M   'P 1'
#
loop_
_entity.id
_entity.type
_entity.pdbx_description
1 polymer ?
#
loop_
_entity_poly.entity_id
_entity_poly.type
_entity_poly.pdbx_seq_one_letter_code
_entity_poly.pdbx_strand_id
1 'polypeptide(L)'
;MASPLEARAVMRLCGSRSLGGEGFGPVELNSKVRFSRAARAVTGQDHGIVDILFPADDRHKDFAYECQGRAVHGPYGLTGADANRLLGLQLMGIDTALLTYEQLADQYRFEQVRRLTADKLHARYQEKSAALLEHERQLRRELFIDWEDLCGEAR
;
A
#
# COMPACT_ATOMS: atom_id res chain seq x y z
N MET A 1 9.87 -11.19 -3.54
CA MET A 1 10.20 -10.04 -4.41
C MET A 1 8.95 -9.21 -4.50
N ALA A 2 9.06 -7.89 -4.41
CA ALA A 2 7.88 -7.02 -4.43
C ALA A 2 7.27 -6.96 -5.84
N SER A 3 5.93 -7.00 -5.92
CA SER A 3 5.24 -6.80 -7.20
C SER A 3 5.41 -5.36 -7.71
N PRO A 4 5.19 -5.07 -9.01
CA PRO A 4 5.22 -3.70 -9.51
C PRO A 4 4.29 -2.75 -8.77
N LEU A 5 3.14 -3.23 -8.29
CA LEU A 5 2.20 -2.42 -7.52
C LEU A 5 2.76 -2.08 -6.13
N GLU A 6 3.32 -3.06 -5.43
CA GLU A 6 3.99 -2.85 -4.13
C GLU A 6 5.16 -1.88 -4.22
N ALA A 7 5.99 -2.03 -5.25
CA ALA A 7 7.13 -1.13 -5.47
C ALA A 7 6.67 0.32 -5.68
N ARG A 8 5.64 0.53 -6.51
CA ARG A 8 5.04 1.86 -6.74
C ARG A 8 4.42 2.44 -5.47
N ALA A 9 3.73 1.61 -4.69
CA ALA A 9 3.12 2.01 -3.42
C ALA A 9 4.19 2.50 -2.43
N VAL A 10 5.25 1.72 -2.22
CA VAL A 10 6.35 2.09 -1.33
C VAL A 10 7.11 3.32 -1.83
N MET A 11 7.35 3.46 -3.13
CA MET A 11 7.97 4.66 -3.68
C MET A 11 7.15 5.93 -3.37
N ARG A 12 5.82 5.86 -3.50
CA ARG A 12 4.97 7.02 -3.16
C ARG A 12 4.82 7.25 -1.66
N LEU A 13 4.57 6.22 -0.87
CA LEU A 13 4.29 6.36 0.56
C LEU A 13 5.55 6.56 1.38
N CYS A 14 6.61 5.82 1.07
CA CYS A 14 7.81 5.75 1.91
C CYS A 14 9.02 6.46 1.31
N GLY A 15 9.00 6.72 -0.01
CA GLY A 15 10.07 7.46 -0.68
C GLY A 15 10.27 8.85 -0.09
N SER A 16 11.49 9.38 -0.23
CA SER A 16 11.81 10.73 0.22
C SER A 16 10.86 11.76 -0.39
N ARG A 17 10.44 12.74 0.41
CA ARG A 17 9.63 13.88 -0.06
C ARG A 17 10.32 14.66 -1.18
N SER A 18 11.65 14.77 -1.14
CA SER A 18 12.44 15.42 -2.20
C SER A 18 12.42 14.67 -3.54
N LEU A 19 12.05 13.38 -3.52
CA LEU A 19 11.87 12.55 -4.71
C LEU A 19 10.39 12.35 -5.04
N GLY A 20 9.48 13.08 -4.39
CA GLY A 20 8.04 13.05 -4.63
C GLY A 20 7.24 12.10 -3.75
N GLY A 21 7.89 11.31 -2.89
CA GLY A 21 7.19 10.44 -1.94
C GLY A 21 6.62 11.19 -0.72
N GLU A 22 6.13 10.46 0.27
CA GLU A 22 5.61 11.02 1.53
C GLU A 22 6.57 10.90 2.72
N GLY A 23 7.52 9.97 2.66
CA GLY A 23 8.51 9.74 3.72
C GLY A 23 7.97 8.96 4.93
N PHE A 24 6.87 8.21 4.77
CA PHE A 24 6.40 7.30 5.81
C PHE A 24 7.39 6.14 6.03
N GLY A 25 7.49 5.67 7.26
CA GLY A 25 8.34 4.54 7.62
C GLY A 25 8.60 4.47 9.12
N PRO A 26 9.32 3.43 9.57
CA PRO A 26 9.93 2.34 8.78
C PRO A 26 8.91 1.42 8.09
N VAL A 27 9.34 0.70 7.04
CA VAL A 27 8.47 -0.20 6.24
C VAL A 27 9.19 -1.51 5.92
N GLU A 28 8.46 -2.61 5.94
CA GLU A 28 8.88 -3.93 5.49
C GLU A 28 8.00 -4.39 4.32
N LEU A 29 8.60 -5.09 3.36
CA LEU A 29 7.93 -5.60 2.18
C LEU A 29 7.86 -7.13 2.24
N ASN A 30 6.72 -7.69 1.84
CA ASN A 30 6.51 -9.14 1.76
C ASN A 30 6.82 -9.85 3.10
N SER A 31 6.42 -9.25 4.22
CA SER A 31 6.72 -9.76 5.56
C SER A 31 5.93 -11.04 5.84
N LYS A 32 6.65 -12.10 6.19
CA LYS A 32 6.05 -13.38 6.55
C LYS A 32 5.52 -13.33 7.99
N VAL A 33 4.21 -13.31 8.12
CA VAL A 33 3.51 -13.28 9.42
C VAL A 33 3.05 -14.68 9.78
N ARG A 34 3.58 -15.24 10.87
CA ARG A 34 3.11 -16.52 11.40
C ARG A 34 1.77 -16.33 12.10
N PHE A 35 0.73 -17.02 11.65
CA PHE A 35 -0.60 -16.86 12.19
C PHE A 35 -0.72 -17.40 13.62
N SER A 36 -1.47 -16.68 14.46
CA SER A 36 -1.86 -17.12 15.80
C SER A 36 -2.89 -18.25 15.72
N ARG A 37 -3.14 -18.97 16.82
CA ARG A 37 -4.16 -20.05 16.85
C ARG A 37 -5.52 -19.56 16.34
N ALA A 38 -5.94 -18.36 16.73
CA ALA A 38 -7.21 -17.76 16.29
C ALA A 38 -7.19 -17.46 14.78
N ALA A 39 -6.12 -16.85 14.28
CA ALA A 39 -5.99 -16.57 12.84
C ALA A 39 -5.94 -17.86 12.00
N ARG A 40 -5.26 -18.92 12.45
CA ARG A 40 -5.25 -20.23 11.78
C ARG A 40 -6.64 -20.85 11.69
N ALA A 41 -7.47 -20.69 12.73
CA ALA A 41 -8.83 -21.23 12.75
C ALA A 41 -9.74 -20.61 11.67
N VAL A 42 -9.49 -19.37 11.28
CA VAL A 42 -10.26 -18.65 10.25
C VAL A 42 -9.64 -18.82 8.87
N THR A 43 -8.31 -18.71 8.77
CA THR A 43 -7.59 -18.72 7.48
C THR A 43 -7.32 -20.13 6.95
N GLY A 44 -7.24 -21.13 7.84
CA GLY A 44 -6.80 -22.48 7.48
C GLY A 44 -5.32 -22.58 7.12
N GLN A 45 -4.52 -21.52 7.32
CA GLN A 45 -3.11 -21.44 6.95
C GLN A 45 -2.24 -21.20 8.19
N ASP A 46 -0.98 -21.62 8.15
CA ASP A 46 -0.03 -21.38 9.27
C ASP A 46 0.62 -19.99 9.25
N HIS A 47 0.64 -19.34 8.09
CA HIS A 47 1.26 -18.03 7.86
C HIS A 47 0.68 -17.35 6.63
N GLY A 48 0.88 -16.04 6.54
CA GLY A 48 0.63 -15.21 5.35
C GLY A 48 1.84 -14.34 4.99
N ILE A 49 1.80 -13.73 3.81
CA ILE A 49 2.83 -12.78 3.32
C ILE A 49 2.18 -11.41 3.18
N VAL A 50 2.40 -10.52 4.13
CA VAL A 50 1.85 -9.16 4.08
C VAL A 50 2.66 -8.32 3.11
N ASP A 51 1.99 -7.71 2.13
CA ASP A 51 2.65 -7.00 1.03
C ASP A 51 3.48 -5.80 1.51
N ILE A 52 2.87 -4.92 2.31
CA ILE A 52 3.52 -3.74 2.90
C ILE A 52 3.17 -3.67 4.38
N LEU A 53 4.15 -3.75 5.26
CA LEU A 53 3.99 -3.69 6.70
C LEU A 53 4.73 -2.49 7.27
N PHE A 54 4.02 -1.64 7.99
CA PHE A 54 4.58 -0.66 8.91
C PHE A 54 4.60 -1.28 10.30
N PRO A 55 5.76 -1.79 10.76
CA PRO A 55 5.85 -2.47 12.04
C PRO A 55 5.53 -1.53 13.19
N ALA A 56 4.94 -2.07 14.24
CA ALA A 56 4.60 -1.34 15.45
C ALA A 56 5.84 -0.65 16.05
N ASP A 57 5.62 0.54 16.58
CA ASP A 57 6.59 1.26 17.39
C ASP A 57 5.91 1.91 18.60
N ASP A 58 6.60 2.79 19.31
CA ASP A 58 6.06 3.47 20.50
C ASP A 58 4.84 4.37 20.20
N ARG A 59 4.57 4.67 18.92
CA ARG A 59 3.52 5.59 18.48
C ARG A 59 2.31 4.85 17.94
N HIS A 60 2.50 3.75 17.21
CA HIS A 60 1.42 3.04 16.53
C HIS A 60 1.56 1.52 16.58
N LYS A 61 0.43 0.83 16.40
CA LYS A 61 0.39 -0.63 16.20
C LYS A 61 0.81 -1.00 14.78
N ASP A 62 1.02 -2.28 14.51
CA ASP A 62 1.24 -2.79 13.16
C ASP A 62 0.13 -2.32 12.22
N PHE A 63 0.51 -1.67 11.13
CA PHE A 63 -0.39 -1.27 10.05
C PHE A 63 0.09 -1.84 8.73
N ALA A 64 -0.81 -2.41 7.95
CA ALA A 64 -0.50 -3.13 6.73
C ALA A 64 -1.37 -2.68 5.54
N TYR A 65 -0.76 -2.71 4.35
CA TYR A 65 -1.50 -2.72 3.09
C TYR A 65 -1.37 -4.07 2.41
N GLU A 66 -2.49 -4.59 1.90
CA GLU A 66 -2.58 -5.70 0.96
C GLU A 66 -2.85 -5.13 -0.44
N CYS A 67 -1.92 -5.32 -1.37
CA CYS A 67 -1.94 -4.73 -2.70
C CYS A 67 -2.82 -5.55 -3.65
N GLN A 68 -3.83 -4.90 -4.22
CA GLN A 68 -4.78 -5.52 -5.15
C GLN A 68 -4.44 -5.10 -6.57
N GLY A 69 -3.77 -5.99 -7.32
CA GLY A 69 -3.42 -5.79 -8.72
C GLY A 69 -4.64 -5.78 -9.65
N ARG A 70 -4.54 -5.10 -10.79
CA ARG A 70 -5.62 -4.93 -11.79
C ARG A 70 -6.04 -6.22 -12.53
N ALA A 71 -5.47 -7.39 -12.19
CA ALA A 71 -5.95 -8.68 -12.68
C ALA A 71 -7.36 -9.07 -12.17
N VAL A 72 -8.02 -8.18 -11.41
CA VAL A 72 -9.30 -8.41 -10.74
C VAL A 72 -10.45 -7.62 -11.40
N HIS A 73 -10.44 -7.51 -12.73
CA HIS A 73 -11.64 -7.20 -13.52
C HIS A 73 -12.19 -8.46 -14.23
N GLY A 74 -12.18 -9.58 -13.51
CA GLY A 74 -13.15 -10.67 -13.68
C GLY A 74 -14.24 -10.56 -12.60
N PRO A 75 -15.30 -11.39 -12.60
CA PRO A 75 -16.44 -11.29 -11.70
C PRO A 75 -16.15 -11.61 -10.21
N TYR A 76 -14.89 -11.51 -9.77
CA TYR A 76 -14.41 -11.92 -8.47
C TYR A 76 -13.88 -10.71 -7.70
N GLY A 77 -14.77 -10.03 -6.98
CA GLY A 77 -14.34 -9.16 -5.87
C GLY A 77 -13.66 -9.98 -4.76
N LEU A 78 -13.22 -9.30 -3.69
CA LEU A 78 -12.76 -9.88 -2.41
C LEU A 78 -13.31 -11.31 -2.22
N THR A 79 -12.45 -12.32 -2.33
CA THR A 79 -12.89 -13.70 -2.17
C THR A 79 -13.15 -14.00 -0.70
N GLY A 80 -13.86 -15.09 -0.41
CA GLY A 80 -14.00 -15.57 0.98
C GLY A 80 -12.64 -15.85 1.64
N ALA A 81 -11.64 -16.26 0.86
CA ALA A 81 -10.28 -16.46 1.35
C ALA A 81 -9.61 -15.12 1.72
N ASP A 82 -9.79 -14.08 0.91
CA ASP A 82 -9.25 -12.75 1.19
C ASP A 82 -9.90 -12.14 2.44
N ALA A 83 -11.22 -12.30 2.59
CA ALA A 83 -11.95 -11.85 3.77
C ALA A 83 -11.45 -12.56 5.05
N ASN A 84 -11.26 -13.89 4.99
CA ASN A 84 -10.72 -14.67 6.11
C ASN A 84 -9.30 -14.25 6.47
N ARG A 85 -8.48 -13.92 5.46
CA ARG A 85 -7.10 -13.44 5.66
C ARG A 85 -7.08 -12.08 6.35
N LEU A 86 -7.88 -11.12 5.92
CA LEU A 86 -8.01 -9.82 6.57
C LEU A 86 -8.47 -9.97 8.02
N LEU A 87 -9.48 -10.82 8.27
CA LEU A 87 -9.93 -11.12 9.63
C LEU A 87 -8.81 -11.78 10.47
N GLY A 88 -8.04 -12.69 9.89
CA GLY A 88 -6.90 -13.33 10.56
C GLY A 88 -5.84 -12.32 11.03
N LEU A 89 -5.49 -11.36 10.17
CA LEU A 89 -4.56 -10.28 10.51
C LEU A 89 -5.12 -9.36 11.60
N GLN A 90 -6.40 -8.99 11.50
CA GLN A 90 -7.08 -8.19 12.53
C GLN A 90 -7.12 -8.90 13.89
N LEU A 91 -7.39 -10.22 13.92
CA LEU A 91 -7.34 -11.03 15.15
C LEU A 91 -5.95 -11.07 15.79
N MET A 92 -4.91 -10.80 15.01
CA MET A 92 -3.53 -10.66 15.49
C MET A 92 -3.17 -9.22 15.90
N GLY A 93 -4.10 -8.27 15.77
CA GLY A 93 -3.88 -6.86 16.10
C GLY A 93 -3.19 -6.07 14.99
N ILE A 94 -3.07 -6.62 13.78
CA ILE A 94 -2.52 -5.94 12.61
C ILE A 94 -3.67 -5.22 11.90
N ASP A 95 -3.68 -3.89 11.96
CA ASP A 95 -4.64 -3.10 11.21
C ASP A 95 -4.30 -3.19 9.72
N THR A 96 -5.27 -3.57 8.88
CA THR A 96 -4.99 -3.92 7.48
C THR A 96 -5.98 -3.22 6.56
N ALA A 97 -5.46 -2.55 5.53
CA ALA A 97 -6.25 -1.94 4.48
C ALA A 97 -5.89 -2.51 3.10
N LEU A 98 -6.85 -2.50 2.18
CA LEU A 98 -6.58 -2.82 0.78
C LEU A 98 -6.04 -1.60 0.05
N LEU A 99 -5.08 -1.82 -0.85
CA LEU A 99 -4.50 -0.77 -1.69
C LEU A 99 -4.55 -1.16 -3.15
N THR A 100 -5.23 -0.36 -3.99
CA THR A 100 -5.37 -0.65 -5.42
C THR A 100 -4.50 0.25 -6.29
N TYR A 101 -4.30 -0.17 -7.54
CA TYR A 101 -3.63 0.66 -8.54
C TYR A 101 -4.31 2.02 -8.70
N GLU A 102 -5.64 2.07 -8.81
CA GLU A 102 -6.40 3.30 -9.06
C GLU A 102 -6.28 4.28 -7.90
N GLN A 103 -6.22 3.77 -6.67
CA GLN A 103 -6.02 4.59 -5.48
C GLN A 103 -4.63 5.23 -5.47
N LEU A 104 -3.63 4.52 -5.98
CA LEU A 104 -2.30 5.09 -6.14
C LEU A 104 -2.27 6.06 -7.33
N ALA A 105 -2.71 5.67 -8.52
CA ALA A 105 -2.55 6.45 -9.74
C ALA A 105 -3.32 7.78 -9.74
N ASP A 106 -4.54 7.79 -9.18
CA ASP A 106 -5.35 9.00 -9.07
C ASP A 106 -4.89 9.90 -7.92
N GLN A 107 -4.76 11.20 -8.18
CA GLN A 107 -4.19 12.14 -7.20
C GLN A 107 -5.10 12.33 -5.98
N TYR A 108 -6.42 12.45 -6.19
CA TYR A 108 -7.35 12.68 -5.09
C TYR A 108 -7.53 11.43 -4.23
N ARG A 109 -7.59 10.25 -4.85
CA ARG A 109 -7.63 8.98 -4.11
C ARG A 109 -6.33 8.75 -3.35
N PHE A 110 -5.17 9.05 -3.93
CA PHE A 110 -3.89 8.93 -3.24
C PHE A 110 -3.80 9.87 -2.04
N GLU A 111 -4.40 11.06 -2.13
CA GLU A 111 -4.51 11.95 -0.98
C GLU A 111 -5.28 11.30 0.20
N GLN A 112 -6.31 10.50 -0.06
CA GLN A 112 -7.00 9.78 1.00
C GLN A 112 -6.14 8.65 1.58
N VAL A 113 -5.37 7.94 0.72
CA VAL A 113 -4.43 6.91 1.17
C VAL A 113 -3.38 7.52 2.10
N ARG A 114 -2.70 8.61 1.71
CA ARG A 114 -1.68 9.23 2.57
C ARG A 114 -2.24 9.75 3.90
N ARG A 115 -3.48 10.24 3.92
CA ARG A 115 -4.13 10.71 5.15
C ARG A 115 -4.43 9.55 6.08
N LEU A 116 -4.94 8.44 5.53
CA LEU A 116 -5.12 7.20 6.28
C LEU A 116 -3.77 6.69 6.81
N THR A 117 -2.73 6.65 5.98
CA THR A 117 -1.39 6.22 6.42
C THR A 117 -0.87 7.13 7.54
N ALA A 118 -0.95 8.45 7.40
CA ALA A 118 -0.51 9.38 8.43
C ALA A 118 -1.27 9.20 9.76
N ASP A 119 -2.59 8.98 9.70
CA ASP A 119 -3.42 8.71 10.87
C ASP A 119 -3.00 7.41 11.56
N LYS A 120 -2.89 6.31 10.80
CA LYS A 120 -2.52 4.99 11.33
C LYS A 120 -1.12 4.97 11.93
N LEU A 121 -0.18 5.71 11.35
CA LEU A 121 1.18 5.81 11.87
C LEU A 121 1.33 6.90 12.94
N HIS A 122 0.24 7.59 13.31
CA HIS A 122 0.26 8.77 14.18
C HIS A 122 1.34 9.79 13.79
N ALA A 123 1.57 9.94 12.48
CA ALA A 123 2.58 10.81 11.92
C ALA A 123 2.06 12.26 11.83
N ARG A 124 2.88 13.22 12.26
CA ARG A 124 2.58 14.64 12.03
C ARG A 124 2.78 14.95 10.56
N TYR A 125 1.69 14.91 9.79
CA TYR A 125 1.73 15.21 8.37
C TYR A 125 1.95 16.69 8.12
N GLN A 126 2.97 17.02 7.33
CA GLN A 126 3.23 18.38 6.87
C GLN A 126 2.80 18.50 5.41
N GLU A 127 2.08 19.58 5.10
CA GLU A 127 1.73 19.88 3.71
C GLU A 127 2.99 20.06 2.86
N LYS A 128 2.90 19.63 1.60
CA LYS A 128 4.00 19.77 0.64
C LYS A 128 4.06 21.22 0.14
N SER A 129 5.26 21.77 0.06
CA SER A 129 5.50 23.03 -0.65
C SER A 129 5.24 22.85 -2.15
N ALA A 130 5.14 23.96 -2.89
CA ALA A 130 4.95 23.92 -4.35
C ALA A 130 6.03 23.08 -5.08
N ALA A 131 7.28 23.14 -4.62
CA ALA A 131 8.38 22.35 -5.18
C ALA A 131 8.20 20.84 -4.90
N LEU A 132 7.84 20.48 -3.67
CA LEU A 132 7.57 19.07 -3.31
C LEU A 132 6.35 18.51 -4.06
N LEU A 133 5.35 19.33 -4.32
CA LEU A 133 4.20 18.95 -5.15
C LEU A 133 4.60 18.72 -6.62
N GLU A 134 5.58 19.45 -7.15
CA GLU A 134 6.09 19.17 -8.50
C GLU A 134 6.84 17.84 -8.55
N HIS A 135 7.69 17.55 -7.56
CA HIS A 135 8.35 16.25 -7.46
C HIS A 135 7.34 15.10 -7.32
N GLU A 136 6.27 15.28 -6.54
CA GLU A 136 5.19 14.29 -6.45
C GLU A 136 4.51 14.06 -7.81
N ARG A 137 4.20 15.14 -8.55
CA ARG A 137 3.63 15.04 -9.90
C ARG A 137 4.56 14.32 -10.87
N GLN A 138 5.86 14.59 -10.79
CA GLN A 138 6.87 13.91 -11.60
C GLN A 138 6.95 12.42 -11.26
N LEU A 139 7.12 12.07 -9.98
CA LEU A 139 7.17 10.68 -9.53
C LEU A 139 5.90 9.93 -9.96
N ARG A 140 4.72 10.54 -9.78
CA ARG A 140 3.46 9.94 -10.25
C ARG A 140 3.47 9.68 -11.75
N ARG A 141 3.97 10.61 -12.56
CA ARG A 141 4.10 10.39 -14.02
C ARG A 141 5.01 9.20 -14.30
N GLU A 142 6.20 9.16 -13.71
CA GLU A 142 7.16 8.06 -13.93
C GLU A 142 6.61 6.68 -13.51
N LEU A 143 5.88 6.63 -12.40
CA LEU A 143 5.34 5.37 -11.87
C LEU A 143 4.12 4.85 -12.62
N PHE A 144 3.30 5.73 -13.20
CA PHE A 144 1.98 5.37 -13.77
C PHE A 144 1.79 5.82 -15.21
N ILE A 145 2.86 6.21 -15.92
CA ILE A 145 2.81 6.48 -17.35
C ILE A 145 2.32 5.24 -18.09
N ASP A 146 1.43 5.45 -19.05
CA ASP A 146 1.06 4.40 -19.98
C ASP A 146 2.23 4.21 -20.95
N TRP A 147 2.69 2.98 -21.12
CA TRP A 147 3.85 2.74 -21.99
C TRP A 147 3.52 3.04 -23.46
N GLU A 148 2.23 2.98 -23.82
CA GLU A 148 1.72 3.43 -25.12
C GLU A 148 1.94 4.93 -25.36
N ASP A 149 1.84 5.77 -24.32
CA ASP A 149 2.11 7.22 -24.41
C ASP A 149 3.60 7.52 -24.61
N LEU A 150 4.49 6.58 -24.22
CA LEU A 150 5.94 6.69 -24.31
C LEU A 150 6.49 6.20 -25.65
N CYS A 151 5.84 5.21 -26.27
CA CYS A 151 6.25 4.62 -27.55
C CYS A 151 5.72 5.36 -28.78
N GLY A 152 4.80 6.33 -28.63
CA GLY A 152 4.34 7.15 -29.76
C GLY A 152 3.59 6.38 -30.84
N GLU A 153 3.06 5.20 -30.54
CA GLU A 153 2.14 4.49 -31.44
C GLU A 153 0.73 5.05 -31.24
N ALA A 154 0.50 6.24 -31.81
CA ALA A 154 -0.85 6.64 -32.15
C ALA A 154 -1.38 5.63 -33.18
N ARG A 155 -2.55 5.06 -32.89
CA ARG A 155 -3.31 4.20 -33.81
C ARG A 155 -3.51 4.82 -35.18
#